data_AF-A0A437LL64-F1
#
_entry.id   AF-A0A437LL64-F1
#
_cell.length_a   1.000
_cell.length_b   1.000
_cell.length_c   1.000
_cell.angle_alpha   90.00
_cell.angle_beta   90.00
_cell.angle_gamma   90.00
#
_symmetry.space_group_name_H-M   'P 1'
#
loop_
_entity.id
_entity.type
_entity.pdbx_description
1 polymer ?
#
loop_
_entity_poly.entity_id
_entity_poly.type
_entity_poly.pdbx_seq_one_letter_code
_entity_poly.pdbx_strand_id
1 'polypeptide(L)'
;MSQSLMRDVDGRRYAIRFDALDVDAVHAMLSRAYWCRGIPRETVAKAMANSLCASLFCGDVQVGIARWVTDRATFAYLCDVFVHEDHRGLGLGDWLVGEGLKHPDLQGLRRQLLFTADMHRLYARHGFEPLATPERGMEIVRPNLYQTP
;
A
#
# COMPACT_ATOMS: atom_id res chain seq x y z
N MET A 1 -9.81 -17.15 -13.09
CA MET A 1 -10.22 -17.73 -11.80
C MET A 1 -9.33 -17.13 -10.73
N SER A 2 -9.84 -16.16 -9.97
CA SER A 2 -9.06 -15.50 -8.92
C SER A 2 -8.80 -16.51 -7.81
N GLN A 3 -7.55 -16.94 -7.62
CA GLN A 3 -7.18 -17.69 -6.42
C GLN A 3 -7.52 -16.80 -5.22
N SER A 4 -8.37 -17.30 -4.33
CA SER A 4 -8.70 -16.57 -3.12
C SER A 4 -7.45 -16.47 -2.25
N LEU A 5 -6.88 -15.28 -2.16
CA LEU A 5 -5.72 -14.96 -1.32
C LEU A 5 -6.17 -14.90 0.14
N MET A 6 -6.36 -16.06 0.75
CA MET A 6 -6.79 -16.20 2.15
C MET A 6 -5.65 -16.75 3.01
N ARG A 7 -5.63 -16.33 4.28
CA ARG A 7 -4.68 -16.82 5.27
C ARG A 7 -5.31 -16.79 6.66
N ASP A 8 -5.16 -17.87 7.42
CA ASP A 8 -5.49 -17.90 8.84
C ASP A 8 -4.23 -17.59 9.67
N VAL A 9 -4.34 -16.64 10.60
CA VAL A 9 -3.26 -16.24 11.53
C VAL A 9 -3.88 -15.94 12.89
N ASP A 10 -3.34 -16.54 13.96
CA ASP A 10 -3.83 -16.37 15.34
C ASP A 10 -5.35 -16.54 15.49
N GLY A 11 -5.91 -17.58 14.85
CA GLY A 11 -7.34 -17.90 14.88
C GLY A 11 -8.24 -16.90 14.14
N ARG A 12 -7.66 -15.93 13.42
CA ARG A 12 -8.37 -14.96 12.58
C ARG A 12 -8.14 -15.26 11.10
N ARG A 13 -9.19 -15.13 10.30
CA ARG A 13 -9.13 -15.30 8.84
C ARG A 13 -8.94 -13.96 8.15
N TYR A 14 -7.90 -13.88 7.33
CA TYR A 14 -7.58 -12.72 6.51
C TYR A 14 -7.76 -13.02 5.02
N ALA A 15 -8.09 -11.99 4.25
CA ALA A 15 -8.18 -12.05 2.80
C ALA A 15 -7.59 -10.80 2.15
N ILE A 16 -6.87 -10.97 1.04
CA ILE A 16 -6.48 -9.86 0.16
C ILE A 16 -7.47 -9.79 -1.01
N ARG A 17 -8.02 -8.60 -1.26
CA ARG A 17 -8.97 -8.34 -2.33
C ARG A 17 -8.51 -7.13 -3.14
N PHE A 18 -8.60 -7.20 -4.47
CA PHE A 18 -8.23 -6.10 -5.37
C PHE A 18 -9.46 -5.35 -5.91
N ASP A 19 -10.65 -5.94 -5.74
CA ASP A 19 -11.95 -5.50 -6.24
C ASP A 19 -12.89 -5.05 -5.11
N ALA A 20 -12.42 -5.06 -3.86
CA ALA A 20 -13.15 -4.60 -2.69
C ALA A 20 -12.35 -3.55 -1.93
N LEU A 21 -13.00 -2.45 -1.55
CA LEU A 21 -12.38 -1.36 -0.82
C LEU A 21 -13.44 -0.59 -0.03
N ASP A 22 -13.17 -0.36 1.24
CA ASP A 22 -13.91 0.54 2.12
C ASP A 22 -13.12 1.85 2.25
N VAL A 23 -13.59 2.89 1.57
CA VAL A 23 -12.94 4.21 1.54
C VAL A 23 -12.89 4.83 2.93
N ASP A 24 -13.91 4.59 3.76
CA ASP A 24 -14.00 5.19 5.09
C ASP A 24 -13.01 4.52 6.06
N ALA A 25 -12.87 3.19 5.98
CA ALA A 25 -11.83 2.45 6.71
C ALA A 25 -10.42 2.89 6.27
N VAL A 26 -10.17 2.99 4.96
CA VAL A 26 -8.87 3.44 4.43
C VAL A 26 -8.56 4.88 4.86
N HIS A 27 -9.52 5.79 4.80
CA HIS A 27 -9.35 7.15 5.26
C HIS A 27 -9.08 7.22 6.77
N ALA A 28 -9.78 6.43 7.59
CA ALA A 28 -9.53 6.35 9.03
C ALA A 28 -8.11 5.89 9.37
N MET A 29 -7.56 4.96 8.57
CA MET A 29 -6.17 4.52 8.67
C MET A 29 -5.17 5.61 8.22
N LEU A 30 -5.33 6.13 7.00
CA LEU A 30 -4.36 7.03 6.37
C LEU A 30 -4.34 8.43 6.99
N SER A 31 -5.48 8.95 7.46
CA SER A 31 -5.54 10.25 8.17
C SER A 31 -4.68 10.30 9.43
N ARG A 32 -4.24 9.15 9.96
CA ARG A 32 -3.36 9.01 11.13
C ARG A 32 -1.92 8.61 10.78
N ALA A 33 -1.66 8.22 9.53
CA ALA A 33 -0.33 7.78 9.09
C ALA A 33 0.63 8.98 8.97
N TYR A 34 1.88 8.83 9.39
CA TYR A 34 2.82 9.95 9.48
C TYR A 34 3.09 10.65 8.14
N TRP A 35 2.99 9.94 7.01
CA TRP A 35 3.26 10.48 5.67
C TRP A 35 2.09 11.26 5.05
N CYS A 36 0.87 11.10 5.56
CA CYS A 36 -0.32 11.77 5.02
C CYS A 36 -1.33 12.17 6.10
N ARG A 37 -0.88 12.39 7.34
CA ARG A 37 -1.73 12.77 8.46
C ARG A 37 -2.63 13.95 8.11
N GLY A 38 -3.93 13.82 8.40
CA GLY A 38 -4.96 14.80 8.07
C GLY A 38 -5.48 14.77 6.62
N ILE A 39 -5.03 13.83 5.78
CA ILE A 39 -5.48 13.73 4.38
C ILE A 39 -7.02 13.72 4.29
N PRO A 40 -7.65 14.59 3.47
CA PRO A 40 -9.10 14.61 3.33
C PRO A 40 -9.64 13.31 2.73
N ARG A 41 -10.80 12.86 3.22
CA ARG A 41 -11.53 11.68 2.71
C ARG A 41 -11.71 11.70 1.20
N GLU A 42 -12.09 12.85 0.63
CA GLU A 42 -12.31 12.97 -0.82
C GLU A 42 -11.00 12.77 -1.61
N THR A 43 -9.88 13.24 -1.08
CA THR A 43 -8.55 13.00 -1.67
C THR A 43 -8.20 11.52 -1.64
N VAL A 44 -8.47 10.83 -0.51
CA VAL A 44 -8.30 9.37 -0.41
C VAL A 44 -9.17 8.65 -1.44
N ALA A 45 -10.47 8.96 -1.50
CA ALA A 45 -11.41 8.35 -2.43
C ALA A 45 -10.94 8.49 -3.89
N LYS A 46 -10.53 9.71 -4.28
CA LYS A 46 -9.99 9.98 -5.61
C LYS A 46 -8.69 9.21 -5.87
N ALA A 47 -7.79 9.15 -4.91
CA ALA A 47 -6.53 8.41 -5.05
C ALA A 47 -6.77 6.90 -5.24
N MET A 48 -7.66 6.30 -4.45
CA MET A 48 -8.01 4.87 -4.56
C MET A 48 -8.64 4.54 -5.91
N ALA A 49 -9.57 5.39 -6.39
CA ALA A 49 -10.24 5.19 -7.68
C ALA A 49 -9.31 5.21 -8.90
N ASN A 50 -8.13 5.83 -8.78
CA ASN A 50 -7.15 5.96 -9.86
C ASN A 50 -5.90 5.09 -9.64
N SER A 51 -5.93 4.18 -8.68
CA SER A 51 -4.79 3.33 -8.31
C SER A 51 -5.18 1.85 -8.33
N LEU A 52 -4.19 0.98 -8.44
CA LEU A 52 -4.36 -0.43 -8.08
C LEU A 52 -4.25 -0.55 -6.56
N CYS A 53 -5.27 -1.06 -5.89
CA CYS A 53 -5.32 -1.20 -4.44
C CYS A 53 -5.46 -2.67 -4.06
N ALA A 54 -4.56 -3.16 -3.20
CA ALA A 54 -4.72 -4.44 -2.51
C ALA A 54 -5.27 -4.15 -1.11
N SER A 55 -6.50 -4.55 -0.85
CA SER A 55 -7.20 -4.37 0.42
C SER A 55 -7.09 -5.62 1.29
N LEU A 56 -6.65 -5.47 2.53
CA LEU A 56 -6.55 -6.55 3.51
C LEU A 56 -7.79 -6.54 4.40
N PHE A 57 -8.53 -7.64 4.42
CA PHE A 57 -9.72 -7.85 5.24
C PHE A 57 -9.48 -8.86 6.36
N CYS A 58 -10.10 -8.67 7.51
CA CYS A 58 -10.28 -9.65 8.57
C CYS A 58 -11.79 -9.86 8.77
N GLY A 59 -12.32 -10.99 8.30
CA GLY A 59 -13.77 -11.13 8.10
C GLY A 59 -14.27 -10.10 7.06
N ASP A 60 -15.23 -9.26 7.47
CA ASP A 60 -15.81 -8.21 6.62
C ASP A 60 -15.21 -6.81 6.85
N VAL A 61 -14.27 -6.69 7.80
CA VAL A 61 -13.65 -5.41 8.14
C VAL A 61 -12.34 -5.25 7.38
N GLN A 62 -12.17 -4.13 6.69
CA GLN A 62 -10.88 -3.77 6.08
C GLN A 62 -9.90 -3.31 7.17
N VAL A 63 -8.78 -3.99 7.28
CA VAL A 63 -7.75 -3.80 8.33
C VAL A 63 -6.38 -3.45 7.75
N GLY A 64 -6.28 -3.25 6.44
CA GLY A 64 -5.06 -2.79 5.80
C GLY A 64 -5.22 -2.51 4.32
N ILE A 65 -4.18 -1.91 3.74
CA ILE A 65 -4.11 -1.56 2.32
C ILE A 65 -2.64 -1.47 1.86
N ALA A 66 -2.41 -1.77 0.59
CA ALA A 66 -1.23 -1.36 -0.16
C ALA A 66 -1.69 -0.81 -1.51
N ARG A 67 -1.09 0.29 -1.97
CA ARG A 67 -1.54 1.00 -3.16
C ARG A 67 -0.41 1.20 -4.16
N TRP A 68 -0.72 1.00 -5.44
CA TRP A 68 0.16 1.32 -6.56
C TRP A 68 -0.47 2.38 -7.46
N VAL A 69 0.21 3.52 -7.61
CA VAL A 69 -0.04 4.43 -8.75
C VAL A 69 0.73 3.88 -9.94
N THR A 70 0.05 3.50 -11.01
CA THR A 70 0.69 2.81 -12.14
C THR A 70 0.03 3.10 -13.47
N ASP A 71 0.83 3.10 -14.54
CA ASP A 71 0.36 3.08 -15.93
C ASP A 71 0.09 1.67 -16.45
N ARG A 72 0.36 0.63 -15.63
CA ARG A 72 0.21 -0.80 -15.94
C ARG A 72 1.08 -1.29 -17.10
N ALA A 73 2.13 -0.55 -17.44
CA ALA A 73 2.97 -0.86 -18.60
C ALA A 73 4.46 -0.62 -18.34
N THR A 74 4.83 0.52 -17.75
CA THR A 74 6.24 0.94 -17.63
C THR A 74 6.64 1.31 -16.21
N PHE A 75 5.70 1.78 -15.39
CA PHE A 75 6.01 2.34 -14.09
C PHE A 75 4.95 2.03 -13.03
N ALA A 76 5.39 1.79 -11.79
CA ALA A 76 4.53 1.85 -10.62
C ALA A 76 5.21 2.51 -9.42
N TYR A 77 4.42 3.19 -8.60
CA TYR A 77 4.83 3.73 -7.30
C TYR A 77 4.01 3.07 -6.19
N LEU A 78 4.68 2.25 -5.37
CA LEU A 78 4.11 1.63 -4.17
C LEU A 78 4.07 2.65 -3.04
N CYS A 79 2.88 2.89 -2.51
CA CYS A 79 2.59 3.84 -1.46
C CYS A 79 1.45 3.36 -0.55
N ASP A 80 1.23 4.07 0.55
CA ASP A 80 0.13 3.84 1.50
C ASP A 80 0.04 2.39 2.02
N VAL A 81 1.19 1.73 2.21
CA VAL A 81 1.22 0.41 2.85
C VAL A 81 0.89 0.58 4.34
N PHE A 82 -0.27 0.09 4.75
CA PHE A 82 -0.77 0.23 6.11
C PHE A 82 -1.46 -1.05 6.59
N VAL A 83 -1.23 -1.40 7.85
CA VAL A 83 -1.99 -2.42 8.58
C VAL A 83 -2.43 -1.81 9.90
N HIS A 84 -3.71 -1.96 10.24
CA HIS A 84 -4.30 -1.52 11.50
C HIS A 84 -3.52 -2.09 12.69
N GLU A 85 -3.33 -1.26 13.72
CA GLU A 85 -2.46 -1.53 14.86
C GLU A 85 -2.74 -2.89 15.51
N ASP A 86 -4.02 -3.24 15.70
CA ASP A 86 -4.48 -4.50 16.31
C ASP A 86 -4.21 -5.77 15.47
N HIS A 87 -3.67 -5.59 14.26
CA HIS A 87 -3.34 -6.65 13.31
C HIS A 87 -1.85 -6.62 12.90
N ARG A 88 -1.02 -5.79 13.55
CA ARG A 88 0.43 -5.75 13.30
C ARG A 88 1.16 -6.91 13.98
N GLY A 89 2.43 -7.13 13.59
CA GLY A 89 3.26 -8.23 14.11
C GLY A 89 2.95 -9.61 13.49
N LEU A 90 1.89 -9.72 12.68
CA LEU A 90 1.41 -10.98 12.10
C LEU A 90 1.99 -11.28 10.70
N GLY A 91 2.94 -10.48 10.21
CA GLY A 91 3.49 -10.60 8.87
C GLY A 91 2.50 -10.22 7.74
N LEU A 92 1.39 -9.56 8.06
CA LEU A 92 0.35 -9.22 7.08
C LEU A 92 0.77 -8.16 6.07
N GLY A 93 1.61 -7.18 6.47
CA GLY A 93 2.12 -6.17 5.54
C GLY A 93 3.06 -6.76 4.48
N ASP A 94 3.90 -7.72 4.89
CA ASP A 94 4.78 -8.48 3.99
C ASP A 94 3.97 -9.32 3.01
N TRP A 95 2.95 -10.03 3.52
CA TRP A 95 2.02 -10.78 2.69
C TRP A 95 1.28 -9.88 1.70
N LEU A 96 0.78 -8.72 2.15
CA LEU A 96 0.03 -7.77 1.33
C LEU A 96 0.86 -7.20 0.17
N VAL A 97 2.10 -6.77 0.45
CA VAL A 97 3.02 -6.29 -0.59
C VAL A 97 3.41 -7.43 -1.52
N GLY A 98 3.74 -8.60 -0.97
CA GLY A 98 4.15 -9.77 -1.73
C GLY A 98 3.09 -10.26 -2.73
N GLU A 99 1.82 -10.33 -2.33
CA GLU A 99 0.73 -10.68 -3.25
C GLU A 99 0.41 -9.54 -4.21
N GLY A 100 0.46 -8.28 -3.75
CA GLY A 100 0.25 -7.12 -4.62
C GLY A 100 1.22 -7.10 -5.80
N LEU A 101 2.51 -7.34 -5.56
CA LEU A 101 3.54 -7.36 -6.61
C LEU A 101 3.38 -8.48 -7.64
N LYS A 102 2.57 -9.51 -7.36
CA LYS A 102 2.25 -10.58 -8.31
C LYS A 102 1.07 -10.23 -9.22
N HIS A 103 0.41 -9.08 -9.00
CA HIS A 103 -0.72 -8.66 -9.82
C HIS A 103 -0.31 -8.56 -11.30
N PRO A 104 -1.11 -9.05 -12.26
CA PRO A 104 -0.76 -9.04 -13.68
C PRO A 104 -0.35 -7.67 -14.22
N ASP A 105 -1.06 -6.62 -13.79
CA ASP A 105 -0.78 -5.24 -14.21
C ASP A 105 0.50 -4.62 -13.63
N LEU A 106 1.18 -5.33 -12.73
CA LEU A 106 2.48 -4.93 -12.19
C LEU A 106 3.64 -5.75 -12.75
N GLN A 107 3.37 -6.61 -13.75
CA GLN A 107 4.40 -7.40 -14.42
C GLN A 107 5.00 -6.63 -15.61
N GLY A 108 6.27 -6.88 -15.91
CA GLY A 108 6.95 -6.28 -17.07
C GLY A 108 7.26 -4.77 -16.93
N LEU A 109 6.98 -4.17 -15.77
CA LEU A 109 7.28 -2.77 -15.51
C LEU A 109 8.78 -2.51 -15.58
N ARG A 110 9.17 -1.42 -16.25
CA ARG A 110 10.58 -0.97 -16.29
C ARG A 110 11.06 -0.50 -14.92
N ARG A 111 10.17 0.06 -14.09
CA ARG A 111 10.53 0.59 -12.77
C ARG A 111 9.36 0.47 -11.79
N GLN A 112 9.66 -0.03 -10.60
CA GLN A 112 8.84 0.15 -9.42
C GLN A 112 9.58 1.00 -8.40
N LEU A 113 8.90 1.99 -7.82
CA LEU A 113 9.48 2.95 -6.88
C LEU A 113 8.68 2.92 -5.58
N LEU A 114 9.37 3.20 -4.47
CA LEU A 114 8.76 3.54 -3.19
C LEU A 114 9.69 4.48 -2.41
N PHE A 115 9.13 5.11 -1.39
CA PHE A 115 9.88 5.83 -0.36
C PHE A 115 9.45 5.29 0.99
N THR A 116 10.41 4.98 1.85
CA THR A 116 10.15 4.37 3.17
C THR A 116 11.02 5.04 4.23
N ALA A 117 10.46 5.34 5.40
CA ALA A 117 11.24 5.87 6.51
C ALA A 117 12.06 4.77 7.21
N ASP A 118 11.44 3.62 7.48
CA ASP A 118 11.99 2.60 8.37
C ASP A 118 11.73 1.15 7.91
N MET A 119 10.83 0.91 6.95
CA MET A 119 10.46 -0.44 6.50
C MET A 119 11.36 -1.03 5.39
N HIS A 120 12.61 -0.56 5.26
CA HIS A 120 13.56 -0.99 4.22
C HIS A 120 13.72 -2.51 4.14
N ARG A 121 13.86 -3.19 5.29
CA ARG A 121 14.03 -4.66 5.34
C ARG A 121 12.81 -5.41 4.82
N LEU A 122 11.61 -4.86 4.94
CA LEU A 122 10.41 -5.46 4.35
C LEU A 122 10.50 -5.42 2.83
N TYR A 123 10.73 -4.24 2.27
CA TYR A 123 10.75 -4.07 0.82
C TYR A 123 11.91 -4.81 0.14
N ALA A 124 13.06 -4.91 0.81
CA ALA A 124 14.20 -5.69 0.32
C ALA A 124 13.88 -7.18 0.10
N ARG A 125 12.99 -7.78 0.92
CA ARG A 125 12.54 -9.17 0.71
C ARG A 125 11.75 -9.36 -0.59
N HIS A 126 11.22 -8.28 -1.13
CA HIS A 126 10.46 -8.28 -2.38
C HIS A 126 11.27 -7.73 -3.58
N GLY A 127 12.60 -7.63 -3.44
CA GLY A 127 13.49 -7.22 -4.53
C GLY A 127 13.61 -5.70 -4.74
N PHE A 128 13.09 -4.88 -3.81
CA PHE A 128 13.43 -3.45 -3.82
C PHE A 128 14.85 -3.24 -3.32
N GLU A 129 15.60 -2.42 -4.03
CA GLU A 129 16.96 -2.02 -3.68
C GLU A 129 17.00 -0.49 -3.43
N PRO A 130 17.98 0.02 -2.66
CA PRO A 130 18.28 1.44 -2.66
C PRO A 130 18.45 1.96 -4.10
N LEU A 131 18.10 3.22 -4.34
CA LEU A 131 18.29 3.82 -5.66
C LEU A 131 19.76 3.66 -6.10
N ALA A 132 19.99 3.07 -7.27
CA ALA A 132 21.34 2.84 -7.79
C ALA A 132 22.08 4.14 -8.14
N THR A 133 21.34 5.22 -8.44
CA THR A 133 21.85 6.56 -8.78
C THR A 133 21.01 7.61 -8.05
N PRO A 134 21.10 7.69 -6.71
CA PRO A 134 20.24 8.55 -5.90
C PRO A 134 20.41 10.03 -6.23
N GLU A 135 21.57 10.44 -6.74
CA GLU A 135 21.88 11.81 -7.17
C GLU A 135 21.03 12.30 -8.35
N ARG A 136 20.38 11.39 -9.08
CA ARG A 136 19.44 11.72 -10.15
C ARG A 136 18.02 11.97 -9.64
N GLY A 137 17.74 11.62 -8.39
CA GLY A 137 16.45 11.82 -7.76
C GLY A 137 16.19 13.29 -7.50
N MET A 138 15.03 13.76 -7.95
CA MET A 138 14.51 15.09 -7.61
C MET A 138 13.03 14.94 -7.31
N GLU A 139 12.53 15.69 -6.33
CA GLU A 139 11.12 15.69 -5.97
C GLU A 139 10.64 17.10 -5.62
N ILE A 140 9.35 17.33 -5.82
CA ILE A 140 8.65 18.45 -5.19
C ILE A 140 7.81 17.84 -4.07
N VAL A 141 8.33 17.93 -2.84
CA VAL A 141 7.64 17.45 -1.65
C VAL A 141 7.10 18.62 -0.85
N ARG A 142 5.86 18.50 -0.38
CA ARG A 142 5.24 19.42 0.59
C ARG A 142 4.92 18.63 1.86
N PRO A 143 5.88 18.50 2.79
CA PRO A 143 5.64 17.78 4.04
C PRO A 143 4.48 18.41 4.80
N ASN A 144 3.69 17.58 5.47
CA ASN A 144 2.56 18.03 6.29
C ASN A 144 1.49 18.82 5.53
N LEU A 145 1.35 18.64 4.20
CA LEU A 145 0.40 19.37 3.35
C LEU A 145 -1.05 19.41 3.88
N TYR A 146 -1.49 18.33 4.53
CA TYR A 146 -2.85 18.20 5.05
C TYR A 146 -2.96 18.51 6.55
N GLN A 147 -1.84 18.76 7.20
CA GLN A 147 -1.84 19.31 8.55
C GLN A 147 -1.85 20.81 8.37
N THR A 148 -3.04 21.39 8.48
CA THR A 148 -3.19 22.84 8.64
C THR A 148 -2.25 23.32 9.77
N PRO A 149 -1.72 24.54 9.73
CA PRO A 149 -1.54 25.27 10.98
C PRO A 149 -2.84 25.29 11.79
#